data_AF-A0A1J5R8Q2-F1
#
_entry.id   AF-A0A1J5R8Q2-F1
#
_cell.length_a   1.000
_cell.length_b   1.000
_cell.length_c   1.000
_cell.angle_alpha   90.00
_cell.angle_beta   90.00
_cell.angle_gamma   90.00
#
_symmetry.space_group_name_H-M   'P 1'
#
loop_
_entity.id
_entity.type
_entity.pdbx_description
1 polymer ?
#
loop_
_entity_poly.entity_id
_entity_poly.type
_entity_poly.pdbx_seq_one_letter_code
_entity_poly.pdbx_strand_id
1 'polypeptide(L)' 'MDTPASSVATILIVTDITTDATLLKNLLSRKFDHVFTTTDPSKLPGDFVRHQPSLLVLAFSS' A
#
# COMPACT_ATOMS: atom_id res chain seq x y z
N MET A 1 21.98 15.07 8.13
CA MET A 1 21.21 13.84 7.89
C MET A 1 19.88 14.27 7.32
N ASP A 2 19.75 14.29 6.01
CA ASP A 2 18.51 14.63 5.33
C ASP A 2 17.54 13.47 5.50
N THR A 3 16.66 13.55 6.49
CA THR A 3 15.44 12.75 6.48
C THR A 3 14.62 13.27 5.31
N PRO A 4 14.40 12.50 4.22
CA PRO A 4 13.53 12.96 3.15
C PRO A 4 12.17 13.26 3.77
N ALA A 5 11.61 14.44 3.46
CA ALA A 5 10.30 14.85 3.95
C ALA A 5 9.30 13.70 3.76
N SER A 6 8.57 13.34 4.83
CA SER A 6 7.49 12.35 4.75
C SER A 6 6.59 12.75 3.59
N SER A 7 6.46 11.87 2.59
CA SER A 7 5.67 12.20 1.42
C SER A 7 4.21 11.92 1.75
N VAL A 8 3.33 12.88 1.43
CA VAL A 8 1.87 12.76 1.59
C VAL A 8 1.25 11.76 0.58
N ALA A 9 2.07 11.01 -0.15
CA ALA A 9 1.60 10.04 -1.12
C ALA A 9 0.80 8.94 -0.43
N THR A 10 -0.40 8.69 -0.96
CA THR A 10 -1.21 7.56 -0.53
C THR A 10 -0.81 6.33 -1.30
N ILE A 11 -0.41 5.28 -0.59
CA ILE A 11 0.01 4.01 -1.15
C ILE A 11 -1.09 2.98 -0.89
N LEU A 12 -1.49 2.27 -1.95
CA LEU A 12 -2.32 1.08 -1.85
C LEU A 12 -1.52 -0.14 -2.29
N ILE A 13 -1.35 -1.10 -1.38
CA ILE A 13 -0.70 -2.39 -1.65
C ILE A 13 -1.80 -3.42 -1.90
N VAL A 14 -1.68 -4.19 -2.98
CA VAL A 14 -2.63 -5.23 -3.35
C VAL A 14 -1.89 -6.53 -3.52
N THR A 15 -2.28 -7.54 -2.75
CA THR A 15 -1.61 -8.85 -2.73
C THR A 15 -2.56 -9.90 -2.17
N ASP A 16 -2.61 -11.08 -2.76
CA ASP A 16 -3.35 -12.22 -2.22
C ASP A 16 -2.68 -12.85 -0.99
N ILE A 17 -1.45 -12.43 -0.65
CA ILE A 17 -0.66 -12.96 0.46
C ILE A 17 -0.67 -11.96 1.63
N THR A 18 -1.38 -12.31 2.70
CA THR A 18 -1.48 -11.49 3.93
C THR A 18 -0.12 -11.18 4.58
N THR A 19 0.82 -12.11 4.51
CA THR A 19 2.19 -11.93 5.03
C THR A 19 2.92 -10.83 4.28
N ASP A 20 2.82 -10.82 2.94
CA ASP A 20 3.47 -9.82 2.09
C ASP A 20 2.84 -8.44 2.28
N ALA A 21 1.50 -8.39 2.40
CA ALA A 21 0.79 -7.16 2.75
C ALA A 21 1.32 -6.54 4.04
N THR A 22 1.51 -7.38 5.07
CA THR A 22 1.98 -6.95 6.38
C THR A 22 3.44 -6.47 6.31
N LEU A 23 4.30 -7.21 5.61
CA LEU A 23 5.72 -6.85 5.45
C LEU A 23 5.88 -5.53 4.70
N LEU A 24 5.20 -5.37 3.56
CA LEU A 24 5.24 -4.16 2.75
C LEU A 24 4.65 -2.96 3.48
N LYS A 25 3.53 -3.14 4.20
CA LYS A 25 2.95 -2.08 5.03
C LYS A 25 3.94 -1.60 6.08
N ASN A 26 4.53 -2.52 6.85
CA ASN A 26 5.50 -2.19 7.89
C ASN A 26 6.76 -1.50 7.36
N LEU A 27 7.19 -1.84 6.13
CA LEU A 27 8.33 -1.21 5.48
C LEU A 27 8.00 0.22 5.04
N LEU A 28 6.86 0.41 4.36
CA LEU A 28 6.47 1.68 3.76
C LEU A 28 5.94 2.68 4.78
N SER A 29 5.26 2.22 5.85
CA SER A 29 4.80 3.10 6.94
C SER A 29 5.93 3.79 7.71
N ARG A 30 7.20 3.43 7.47
CA ARG A 30 8.36 4.17 8.00
C ARG A 30 8.65 5.48 7.26
N LYS A 31 8.13 5.63 6.03
CA LYS A 31 8.43 6.75 5.12
C LYS A 31 7.19 7.45 4.57
N PHE A 32 6.03 6.80 4.66
CA PHE A 32 4.77 7.29 4.10
C PHE A 32 3.70 7.21 5.18
N ASP A 33 2.95 8.31 5.33
CA ASP A 33 1.93 8.41 6.36
C ASP A 33 0.68 7.58 6.01
N HIS A 34 0.40 7.41 4.71
CA HIS A 34 -0.82 6.77 4.21
C HIS A 34 -0.49 5.49 3.44
N VAL A 35 -0.49 4.35 4.14
CA VAL A 35 -0.26 3.02 3.55
C VAL A 35 -1.42 2.09 3.84
N PHE A 36 -2.15 1.74 2.78
CA PHE A 36 -3.30 0.84 2.80
C PHE A 36 -2.97 -0.49 2.13
N THR A 37 -3.72 -1.52 2.49
CA THR A 37 -3.53 -2.89 1.99
C THR A 37 -4.87 -3.50 1.62
N THR A 38 -4.96 -4.11 0.46
CA THR A 38 -6.09 -4.91 -0.01
C THR A 38 -5.60 -6.33 -0.26
N THR A 39 -6.11 -7.29 0.50
CA THR A 39 -5.79 -8.72 0.31
C THR A 39 -6.86 -9.53 -0.40
N ASP A 40 -7.99 -8.89 -0.67
CA ASP A 40 -9.11 -9.46 -1.41
C ASP A 40 -9.20 -8.77 -2.77
N PRO A 41 -8.83 -9.45 -3.87
CA PRO A 41 -8.85 -8.87 -5.21
C PRO A 41 -10.23 -8.32 -5.61
N SER A 42 -11.32 -8.89 -5.07
CA SER A 42 -12.67 -8.43 -5.36
C SER A 42 -12.99 -7.05 -4.77
N LYS A 43 -12.25 -6.64 -3.74
CA LYS A 43 -12.40 -5.32 -3.09
C LYS A 43 -11.55 -4.23 -3.73
N LEU A 44 -10.57 -4.60 -4.57
CA LEU A 44 -9.63 -3.67 -5.18
C LEU A 44 -10.31 -2.45 -5.84
N PRO A 45 -11.35 -2.59 -6.67
CA PRO A 45 -11.98 -1.42 -7.30
C PRO A 45 -12.56 -0.44 -6.26
N GLY A 46 -13.18 -0.96 -5.21
CA GLY A 46 -13.75 -0.15 -4.13
C GLY A 46 -12.68 0.53 -3.28
N ASP A 47 -11.64 -0.22 -2.91
CA ASP A 47 -10.52 0.30 -2.12
C ASP A 47 -9.72 1.35 -2.91
N PHE A 48 -9.55 1.16 -4.22
CA PHE A 48 -8.90 2.14 -5.09
C PHE A 48 -9.68 3.46 -5.14
N VAL A 49 -10.99 3.41 -5.35
CA VAL A 49 -11.85 4.61 -5.37
C VAL A 49 -11.87 5.29 -4.00
N ARG A 50 -11.92 4.50 -2.91
CA ARG A 50 -11.96 5.00 -1.54
C ARG A 50 -10.68 5.71 -1.13
N HIS A 51 -9.52 5.14 -1.47
CA HIS A 51 -8.22 5.63 -1.00
C HIS A 51 -7.55 6.58 -1.99
N GLN A 52 -7.97 6.61 -3.27
CA GLN A 52 -7.38 7.43 -4.33
C GLN A 52 -5.84 7.43 -4.28
N PRO A 53 -5.21 6.24 -4.31
CA PRO A 53 -3.78 6.14 -4.07
C PRO A 53 -2.98 6.85 -5.17
N SER A 54 -1.94 7.57 -4.77
CA SER A 54 -0.94 8.12 -5.69
C SER A 54 -0.01 7.04 -6.24
N LEU A 55 0.13 5.92 -5.51
CA LEU A 55 0.95 4.78 -5.89
C LEU A 55 0.24 3.46 -5.57
N LEU A 56 0.16 2.59 -6.57
CA LEU A 56 -0.43 1.26 -6.46
C LEU A 56 0.66 0.19 -6.57
N VAL A 57 0.79 -0.65 -5.56
CA VAL A 57 1.72 -1.80 -5.56
C VAL A 57 0.92 -3.07 -5.76
N LEU A 58 1.21 -3.81 -6.84
CA LEU A 58 0.60 -5.12 -7.10
C LEU A 58 1.65 -6.20 -6.84
N ALA A 59 1.39 -7.06 -5.87
CA ALA A 59 2.30 -8.12 -5.44
C ALA A 59 1.51 -9.43 -5.30
N PHE A 60 1.11 -10.03 -6.42
CA PHE A 60 0.40 -11.30 -6.44
C PHE A 60 1.37 -12.46 -6.61
N SER A 61 1.06 -13.59 -5.99
CA SER A 61 1.68 -14.86 -6.42
C SER A 61 1.21 -15.19 -7.85
N SER A 62 2.15 -15.66 -8.68
CA SER A 62 1.94 -15.97 -10.11
C SER A 62 0.79 -16.93 -10.36
#